data_AF-A0AAV2BN57-F1
#
_entry.id   AF-A0AAV2BN57-F1
#
_cell.length_a   1.000
_cell.length_b   1.000
_cell.length_c   1.000
_cell.angle_alpha   90.00
_cell.angle_beta   90.00
_cell.angle_gamma   90.00
#
_symmetry.space_group_name_H-M   'P 1'
#
loop_
_entity.id
_entity.type
_entity.pdbx_description
1 polymer ?
#
loop_
_entity_poly.entity_id
_entity_poly.type
_entity_poly.pdbx_seq_one_letter_code
_entity_poly.pdbx_strand_id
1 'polypeptide(L)'
;MKSISVYCACLAFCVALTSAGEISDREDATTENLRKLTLANNELAFNLHQRLVSGSSENLFFSPLSISTAFGLLFYGARGETAEELRKTLGYERADLPTYTLCLRHFQSLLERSIKKKRFNRRMCSKRR
;
A
#
# COMPACT_ATOMS: atom_id res chain seq x y z
N MET A 1 49.84 -16.43 -11.32
CA MET A 1 49.51 -14.99 -11.46
C MET A 1 48.31 -14.71 -12.37
N LYS A 2 48.02 -15.52 -13.40
CA LYS A 2 46.86 -15.29 -14.31
C LYS A 2 45.49 -15.60 -13.69
N SER A 3 45.44 -16.51 -12.70
CA SER A 3 44.20 -16.99 -12.06
C SER A 3 43.50 -15.92 -11.21
N ILE A 4 44.26 -15.08 -10.51
CA ILE A 4 43.72 -14.05 -9.59
C ILE A 4 42.97 -12.94 -10.35
N SER A 5 43.46 -12.57 -11.54
CA SER A 5 42.82 -11.56 -12.41
C SER A 5 41.46 -12.03 -12.95
N VAL A 6 41.32 -13.33 -13.24
CA VAL A 6 40.06 -13.92 -13.71
C VAL A 6 39.01 -13.94 -12.60
N TYR A 7 39.40 -14.26 -11.36
CA TYR A 7 38.49 -14.22 -10.22
C TYR A 7 37.98 -12.81 -9.91
N CYS A 8 38.82 -11.78 -9.98
CA CYS A 8 38.39 -10.38 -9.80
C CYS A 8 37.46 -9.89 -10.91
N ALA A 9 37.71 -10.30 -12.17
CA ALA A 9 36.83 -9.96 -13.29
C ALA A 9 35.46 -10.67 -13.17
N CYS A 10 35.43 -11.93 -12.75
CA CYS A 10 34.18 -12.66 -12.49
C CYS A 10 33.40 -12.06 -11.31
N LEU A 11 34.08 -11.68 -10.21
CA LEU A 11 33.44 -11.04 -9.07
C LEU A 11 32.80 -9.69 -9.45
N ALA A 12 33.51 -8.87 -10.23
CA ALA A 12 32.98 -7.59 -10.72
C ALA A 12 31.79 -7.78 -11.67
N PHE A 13 31.83 -8.81 -12.53
CA PHE A 13 30.74 -9.15 -13.45
C PHE A 13 29.50 -9.66 -12.70
N CYS A 14 29.67 -10.48 -11.66
CA CYS A 14 28.58 -10.94 -10.80
C CYS A 14 27.91 -9.79 -10.02
N VAL A 15 28.69 -8.83 -9.51
CA VAL A 15 28.15 -7.65 -8.81
C VAL A 15 27.37 -6.74 -9.78
N ALA A 16 27.85 -6.57 -11.01
CA ALA A 16 27.17 -5.78 -12.04
C ALA A 16 25.85 -6.42 -12.50
N LEU A 17 25.84 -7.74 -12.75
CA LEU A 17 24.64 -8.48 -13.14
C LEU A 17 23.55 -8.48 -12.05
N THR A 18 23.94 -8.48 -10.78
CA THR A 18 22.99 -8.45 -9.65
C THR A 18 22.26 -7.10 -9.56
N SER A 19 22.88 -5.99 -9.97
CA SER A 19 22.29 -4.66 -9.85
C SER A 19 21.25 -4.30 -10.93
N ALA A 20 21.26 -5.01 -12.07
CA ALA A 20 20.39 -4.69 -13.21
C ALA A 20 19.00 -5.35 -13.14
N GLY A 21 18.85 -6.48 -12.44
CA GLY A 21 17.58 -7.22 -12.34
C GLY A 21 16.65 -6.74 -11.22
N GLU A 22 17.18 -6.17 -10.14
CA GLU A 22 16.39 -5.97 -8.92
C GLU A 22 15.49 -4.70 -8.89
N ILE A 23 15.59 -3.82 -9.88
CA ILE A 23 14.83 -2.55 -9.88
C ILE A 23 13.45 -2.72 -10.51
N SER A 24 13.32 -3.59 -11.53
CA SER A 24 12.04 -3.80 -12.24
C SER A 24 11.04 -4.63 -11.42
N ASP A 25 11.49 -5.76 -10.84
CA ASP A 25 10.61 -6.67 -10.08
C ASP A 25 9.99 -6.01 -8.83
N ARG A 26 10.70 -5.05 -8.23
CA ARG A 26 10.23 -4.35 -7.02
C ARG A 26 9.11 -3.35 -7.34
N GLU A 27 9.15 -2.65 -8.46
CA GLU A 27 8.07 -1.71 -8.84
C GLU A 27 6.76 -2.45 -9.18
N ASP A 28 6.87 -3.60 -9.86
CA ASP A 28 5.71 -4.40 -10.23
C ASP A 28 5.02 -5.00 -8.99
N ALA A 29 5.79 -5.56 -8.06
CA ALA A 29 5.26 -6.05 -6.78
C ALA A 29 4.62 -4.94 -5.93
N THR A 30 5.21 -3.73 -5.93
CA THR A 30 4.68 -2.56 -5.22
C THR A 30 3.34 -2.13 -5.79
N THR A 31 3.20 -2.14 -7.11
CA THR A 31 1.95 -1.77 -7.80
C THR A 31 0.87 -2.82 -7.57
N GLU A 32 1.21 -4.10 -7.58
CA GLU A 32 0.26 -5.17 -7.29
C GLU A 32 -0.25 -5.12 -5.84
N ASN A 33 0.64 -4.91 -4.86
CA ASN A 33 0.26 -4.72 -3.47
C ASN A 33 -0.67 -3.50 -3.28
N LEU A 34 -0.45 -2.41 -4.03
CA LEU A 34 -1.36 -1.26 -4.03
C LEU A 34 -2.75 -1.61 -4.56
N ARG A 35 -2.84 -2.44 -5.60
CA ARG A 35 -4.13 -2.90 -6.14
C ARG A 35 -4.86 -3.78 -5.13
N LYS A 36 -4.17 -4.77 -4.55
CA LYS A 36 -4.66 -5.63 -3.47
C LYS A 36 -5.18 -4.80 -2.29
N LEU A 37 -4.42 -3.80 -1.83
CA LEU A 37 -4.83 -2.90 -0.74
C LEU A 37 -6.06 -2.07 -1.09
N THR A 38 -6.15 -1.59 -2.34
CA THR A 38 -7.31 -0.84 -2.83
C THR A 38 -8.57 -1.71 -2.82
N LEU A 39 -8.47 -2.97 -3.25
CA LEU A 39 -9.57 -3.92 -3.20
C LEU A 39 -10.01 -4.21 -1.76
N ALA A 40 -9.07 -4.46 -0.85
CA ALA A 40 -9.36 -4.67 0.57
C ALA A 40 -10.07 -3.44 1.21
N ASN A 41 -9.60 -2.23 0.89
CA ASN A 41 -10.23 -1.00 1.38
C ASN A 41 -11.64 -0.80 0.82
N ASN A 42 -11.89 -1.17 -0.43
CA ASN A 42 -13.22 -1.09 -1.04
C ASN A 42 -14.17 -2.10 -0.39
N GLU A 43 -13.73 -3.33 -0.14
CA GLU A 43 -14.53 -4.34 0.56
C GLU A 43 -14.90 -3.87 1.97
N LEU A 44 -13.93 -3.33 2.73
CA LEU A 44 -14.18 -2.70 4.03
C LEU A 44 -15.22 -1.58 3.93
N ALA A 45 -15.12 -0.73 2.91
CA ALA A 45 -16.06 0.37 2.69
C ALA A 45 -17.50 -0.12 2.52
N PHE A 46 -17.71 -1.12 1.65
CA PHE A 46 -19.03 -1.66 1.39
C PHE A 46 -19.60 -2.39 2.61
N ASN A 47 -18.79 -3.23 3.26
CA ASN A 47 -19.20 -3.95 4.47
C ASN A 47 -19.58 -2.98 5.59
N LEU A 48 -18.80 -1.92 5.80
CA LEU A 48 -19.09 -0.91 6.81
C LEU A 48 -20.33 -0.09 6.45
N HIS A 49 -20.46 0.32 5.19
CA HIS A 49 -21.64 1.05 4.70
C HIS A 49 -22.92 0.25 4.92
N GLN A 50 -22.95 -1.02 4.54
CA GLN A 50 -24.11 -1.90 4.73
C GLN A 50 -24.51 -2.01 6.21
N ARG A 51 -23.53 -2.11 7.12
CA ARG A 51 -23.77 -2.16 8.57
C ARG A 51 -24.27 -0.85 9.16
N LEU A 52 -23.82 0.28 8.62
CA LEU A 52 -24.20 1.60 9.12
C LEU A 52 -25.56 2.06 8.57
N VAL A 53 -25.90 1.73 7.32
CA VAL A 53 -27.20 2.08 6.70
C VAL A 53 -28.35 1.26 7.28
N SER A 54 -28.09 0.05 7.76
CA SER A 54 -29.15 -0.80 8.33
C SER A 54 -29.76 -0.26 9.64
N GLY A 55 -29.22 0.82 10.21
CA GLY A 55 -29.71 1.44 11.45
C GLY A 55 -30.28 2.86 11.33
N SER A 56 -30.22 3.52 10.16
CA SER A 56 -30.67 4.90 10.00
C SER A 56 -30.93 5.26 8.53
N SER A 57 -31.98 6.05 8.28
CA SER A 57 -32.29 6.64 6.96
C SER A 57 -31.65 8.02 6.77
N GLU A 58 -30.76 8.44 7.67
CA GLU A 58 -30.08 9.73 7.61
C GLU A 58 -28.85 9.70 6.69
N ASN A 59 -28.36 10.90 6.34
CA ASN A 59 -27.17 11.04 5.51
C ASN A 59 -25.94 10.43 6.20
N LEU A 60 -25.38 9.38 5.60
CA LEU A 60 -24.17 8.72 6.08
C LEU A 60 -22.94 9.19 5.30
N PHE A 61 -21.95 9.75 6.02
CA PHE A 61 -20.69 10.21 5.43
C PHE A 61 -19.49 9.72 6.25
N PHE A 62 -18.61 8.95 5.62
CA PHE A 62 -17.35 8.51 6.23
C PHE A 62 -16.28 8.26 5.16
N SER A 63 -15.01 8.14 5.59
CA SER A 63 -13.89 7.81 4.71
C SER A 63 -13.33 6.43 5.06
N PRO A 64 -13.61 5.40 4.24
CA PRO A 64 -13.07 4.05 4.46
C PRO A 64 -11.55 4.03 4.50
N LEU A 65 -10.91 4.83 3.63
CA LEU A 65 -9.45 4.95 3.55
C LEU A 65 -8.84 5.46 4.86
N SER A 66 -9.46 6.47 5.47
CA SER A 66 -9.00 7.02 6.74
C SER A 66 -9.09 6.00 7.87
N ILE A 67 -10.20 5.26 7.93
CA ILE A 67 -10.42 4.20 8.92
C ILE A 67 -9.38 3.09 8.73
N SER A 68 -9.21 2.60 7.51
CA SER A 68 -8.23 1.57 7.18
C SER A 68 -6.80 1.99 7.54
N THR A 69 -6.44 3.26 7.30
CA THR A 69 -5.12 3.81 7.66
C THR A 69 -4.92 3.84 9.18
N ALA A 70 -5.91 4.32 9.94
CA ALA A 70 -5.84 4.41 11.40
C ALA A 70 -5.70 3.01 12.03
N PHE A 71 -6.51 2.05 11.59
CA PHE A 71 -6.42 0.67 12.06
C PHE A 71 -5.19 -0.07 11.54
N GLY A 72 -4.66 0.29 10.37
CA GLY A 72 -3.36 -0.18 9.90
C GLY A 72 -2.21 0.24 10.82
N LEU A 73 -2.27 1.44 11.41
CA LEU A 73 -1.32 1.90 12.43
C LEU A 73 -1.49 1.11 13.73
N LEU A 74 -2.72 0.81 14.13
CA LEU A 74 -3.00 -0.01 15.31
C LEU A 74 -2.51 -1.46 15.11
N PHE A 75 -2.72 -2.02 13.92
CA PHE A 75 -2.25 -3.36 13.55
C PHE A 75 -0.73 -3.49 13.67
N TYR A 76 0.02 -2.44 13.35
CA TYR A 76 1.48 -2.39 13.56
C TYR A 76 1.86 -2.69 15.02
N GLY A 77 1.13 -2.11 15.97
CA GLY A 77 1.35 -2.26 17.40
C GLY A 77 0.66 -3.46 18.05
N ALA A 78 -0.37 -4.00 17.41
CA ALA A 78 -1.15 -5.13 17.94
C ALA A 78 -0.35 -6.44 17.90
N ARG A 79 -0.64 -7.35 18.83
CA ARG A 79 -0.03 -8.69 18.90
C ARG A 79 -1.09 -9.74 19.20
N GLY A 80 -0.76 -11.01 18.95
CA GLY A 80 -1.64 -12.15 19.22
C GLY A 80 -2.99 -12.04 18.52
N GLU A 81 -4.05 -12.36 19.25
CA GLU A 81 -5.43 -12.39 18.76
C GLU A 81 -5.90 -11.04 18.18
N THR A 82 -5.57 -9.93 18.83
CA THR A 82 -5.96 -8.59 18.35
C THR A 82 -5.35 -8.29 16.99
N ALA A 83 -4.10 -8.68 16.74
CA ALA A 83 -3.48 -8.51 15.43
C ALA A 83 -4.22 -9.34 14.36
N GLU A 84 -4.61 -10.55 14.71
CA GLU A 84 -5.30 -11.47 13.81
C GLU A 84 -6.70 -10.97 13.43
N GLU A 85 -7.46 -10.47 14.41
CA GLU A 85 -8.77 -9.86 14.17
C GLU A 85 -8.66 -8.65 13.24
N LEU A 86 -7.66 -7.78 13.47
CA LEU A 86 -7.42 -6.61 12.61
C LEU A 86 -7.02 -7.02 11.20
N ARG A 87 -6.14 -8.02 11.05
CA ARG A 87 -5.70 -8.55 9.74
C ARG A 87 -6.87 -9.06 8.91
N LYS A 88 -7.79 -9.78 9.57
CA LYS A 88 -9.01 -10.31 8.94
C LYS A 88 -10.02 -9.21 8.61
N THR A 89 -10.25 -8.30 9.55
CA THR A 89 -11.25 -7.22 9.39
C THR A 89 -10.84 -6.21 8.32
N LEU A 90 -9.56 -5.89 8.23
CA LEU A 90 -9.02 -4.99 7.21
C LEU A 90 -8.87 -5.66 5.83
N GLY A 91 -9.15 -6.95 5.71
CA GLY A 91 -9.06 -7.70 4.45
C GLY A 91 -7.64 -8.03 4.01
N TYR A 92 -6.64 -7.82 4.87
CA TYR A 92 -5.22 -8.06 4.54
C TYR A 92 -4.93 -9.54 4.32
N GLU A 93 -5.63 -10.40 5.06
CA GLU A 93 -5.59 -11.85 4.87
C GLU A 93 -6.06 -12.26 3.47
N ARG A 94 -7.25 -11.81 3.06
CA ARG A 94 -7.84 -12.17 1.76
C ARG A 94 -7.05 -11.61 0.59
N ALA A 95 -6.50 -10.41 0.77
CA ALA A 95 -5.70 -9.73 -0.24
C ALA A 95 -4.27 -10.29 -0.34
N ASP A 96 -3.87 -11.22 0.53
CA ASP A 96 -2.52 -11.77 0.59
C ASP A 96 -1.46 -10.66 0.57
N LEU A 97 -1.64 -9.71 1.49
CA LEU A 97 -0.74 -8.55 1.63
C LEU A 97 0.38 -8.89 2.62
N PRO A 98 1.66 -8.67 2.23
CA PRO A 98 2.78 -8.88 3.14
C PRO A 98 2.83 -7.77 4.20
N THR A 99 3.48 -8.08 5.33
CA THR A 99 3.85 -7.27 6.52
C THR A 99 3.24 -5.86 6.67
N TYR A 100 2.77 -5.56 7.88
CA TYR A 100 2.19 -4.27 8.33
C TYR A 100 2.89 -2.98 7.86
N THR A 101 4.23 -2.99 7.72
CA THR A 101 5.04 -1.84 7.30
C THR A 101 4.76 -1.43 5.86
N LEU A 102 4.41 -2.39 5.01
CA LEU A 102 4.12 -2.15 3.61
C LEU A 102 2.80 -1.38 3.48
N CYS A 103 1.75 -1.85 4.15
CA CYS A 103 0.42 -1.24 4.10
C CYS A 103 0.42 0.25 4.47
N LEU A 104 1.14 0.62 5.54
CA LEU A 104 1.21 2.01 5.99
C LEU A 104 1.89 2.94 4.98
N ARG A 105 3.02 2.52 4.40
CA ARG A 105 3.70 3.28 3.35
C ARG A 105 2.83 3.42 2.11
N HIS A 106 2.09 2.37 1.77
CA HIS A 106 1.16 2.40 0.66
C HIS A 106 0.02 3.37 0.88
N PHE A 107 -0.61 3.37 2.05
CA PHE A 107 -1.62 4.37 2.39
C PHE A 107 -1.08 5.80 2.31
N GLN A 108 0.14 6.03 2.82
CA GLN A 108 0.80 7.33 2.68
C GLN A 108 0.98 7.73 1.21
N SER A 109 1.46 6.81 0.35
CA SER A 109 1.61 7.10 -1.08
C SER A 109 0.27 7.39 -1.78
N LEU A 110 -0.82 6.70 -1.41
CA LEU A 110 -2.16 6.96 -1.93
C LEU A 110 -2.68 8.34 -1.51
N LEU A 111 -2.44 8.72 -0.24
CA LEU A 111 -2.81 10.03 0.28
C LEU A 111 -2.02 11.14 -0.42
N GLU A 112 -0.70 10.99 -0.57
CA GLU A 112 0.14 11.96 -1.26
C GLU A 112 -0.24 12.11 -2.73
N ARG A 113 -0.49 10.99 -3.43
CA ARG A 113 -1.00 11.00 -4.81
C ARG A 113 -2.32 11.77 -4.91
N SER A 114 -3.23 11.53 -3.99
CA SER A 114 -4.54 12.19 -3.94
C SER A 114 -4.42 13.69 -3.65
N ILE A 115 -3.55 14.08 -2.71
CA ILE A 115 -3.26 15.48 -2.38
C ILE A 115 -2.58 16.20 -3.55
N LYS A 116 -1.59 15.58 -4.19
CA LYS A 116 -0.86 16.14 -5.34
C LYS A 116 -1.79 16.33 -6.54
N LYS A 117 -2.64 15.33 -6.85
CA LYS A 117 -3.65 15.42 -7.91
C LYS A 117 -4.66 16.54 -7.64
N LYS A 118 -5.14 16.67 -6.39
CA LYS A 118 -6.04 17.76 -5.98
C LYS A 118 -5.39 19.14 -6.08
N ARG A 119 -4.13 19.27 -5.66
CA ARG A 119 -3.34 20.52 -5.74
C ARG A 119 -3.05 20.92 -7.18
N PHE A 120 -2.74 19.95 -8.05
CA PHE A 120 -2.57 20.17 -9.48
C PHE A 120 -3.88 20.65 -10.14
N ASN A 121 -5.00 19.99 -9.85
CA ASN A 121 -6.30 20.34 -10.42
C ASN A 121 -6.78 21.75 -9.99
N ARG A 122 -6.53 22.13 -8.73
CA ARG A 122 -6.80 23.50 -8.25
C ARG A 122 -5.95 24.56 -8.95
N ARG A 123 -4.66 24.29 -9.21
CA ARG A 123 -3.81 25.20 -9.99
C ARG A 123 -4.26 25.34 -11.44
N MET A 124 -4.75 24.27 -12.05
CA MET A 124 -5.35 24.31 -13.39
C MET A 124 -6.62 25.17 -13.43
N CYS A 125 -7.54 25.02 -12.46
CA CYS A 125 -8.74 25.85 -12.38
C CYS A 125 -8.44 27.33 -12.11
N SER A 126 -7.41 27.66 -11.32
CA SER A 126 -7.04 29.06 -11.04
C SER A 126 -6.28 29.73 -12.19
N LYS A 127 -5.73 28.96 -13.15
CA LYS A 127 -5.03 29.47 -14.34
C LYS A 127 -5.94 29.57 -15.57
N ARG A 128 -7.20 29.14 -15.44
CA ARG A 128 -8.28 29.25 -16.43
C ARG A 128 -9.29 30.36 -16.10
N ARG A 129 -9.02 31.18 -15.09
CA ARG A 129 -9.75 32.43 -14.82
C ARG A 129 -8.85 33.61 -15.15
#